data_AF-A0A955LKW6-F1
#
_entry.id   AF-A0A955LKW6-F1
#
_cell.length_a   1.000
_cell.length_b   1.000
_cell.length_c   1.000
_cell.angle_alpha   90.00
_cell.angle_beta   90.00
_cell.angle_gamma   90.00
#
_symmetry.space_group_name_H-M   'P 1'
#
loop_
_entity.id
_entity.type
_entity.pdbx_description
1 polymer ?
#
loop_
_entity_poly.entity_id
_entity_poly.type
_entity_poly.pdbx_seq_one_letter_code
_entity_poly.pdbx_strand_id
1 'polypeptide(L)'
;MSKGKKIFLGVLAIWPVFYLFVGVPFLLTQLATAFGDGVATIPDSTFAYFIVIHIVTVVLIFAQIIYYIVKAANNDAIEHNKKIAWYIGIFMGNIFAIPIYWYLHIWKEDPQQTPQSPAPTTKA
;
A
#
# COMPACT_ATOMS: atom_id res chain seq x y z
N MET A 1 -0.70 15.07 9.74
CA MET A 1 0.50 14.20 9.59
C MET A 1 1.63 14.99 8.91
N SER A 2 2.91 14.82 9.28
CA SER A 2 4.02 15.56 8.63
C SER A 2 4.22 15.15 7.16
N LYS A 3 4.76 16.06 6.35
CA LYS A 3 5.00 15.81 4.90
C LYS A 3 5.92 14.61 4.66
N GLY A 4 6.98 14.45 5.46
CA GLY A 4 7.89 13.31 5.38
C GLY A 4 7.19 11.98 5.62
N LYS A 5 6.31 11.90 6.65
CA LYS A 5 5.53 10.69 6.92
C LYS A 5 4.54 10.38 5.79
N LYS A 6 3.94 11.41 5.16
CA LYS A 6 3.07 11.23 3.99
C LYS A 6 3.85 10.59 2.83
N ILE A 7 5.02 11.13 2.49
CA ILE A 7 5.88 10.61 1.43
C ILE A 7 6.31 9.16 1.72
N PHE A 8 6.78 8.89 2.93
CA PHE A 8 7.20 7.54 3.34
C PHE A 8 6.09 6.49 3.16
N LEU A 9 4.87 6.80 3.59
CA LEU A 9 3.72 5.90 3.38
C LEU A 9 3.36 5.72 1.90
N GLY A 10 3.59 6.74 1.07
CA GLY A 10 3.36 6.67 -0.37
C GLY A 10 4.37 5.76 -1.06
N VAL A 11 5.65 5.87 -0.70
CA VAL A 11 6.70 4.97 -1.19
C VAL A 11 6.38 3.53 -0.81
N LEU A 12 5.99 3.28 0.45
CA LEU A 12 5.54 1.95 0.85
C LEU A 12 4.30 1.50 0.08
N ALA A 13 3.31 2.36 -0.13
CA ALA A 13 2.08 2.02 -0.87
C ALA A 13 2.37 1.59 -2.32
N ILE A 14 3.36 2.22 -2.96
CA ILE A 14 3.76 1.94 -4.34
C ILE A 14 4.71 0.73 -4.42
N TRP A 15 5.40 0.38 -3.35
CA TRP A 15 6.38 -0.72 -3.33
C TRP A 15 5.84 -2.04 -3.90
N PRO A 16 4.64 -2.55 -3.52
CA PRO A 16 4.10 -3.79 -4.11
C PRO A 16 3.88 -3.70 -5.62
N VAL A 17 3.48 -2.52 -6.13
CA VAL A 17 3.32 -2.28 -7.58
C VAL A 17 4.68 -2.35 -8.27
N PHE A 18 5.69 -1.66 -7.73
CA PHE A 18 7.04 -1.71 -8.25
C PHE A 18 7.61 -3.15 -8.22
N TYR A 19 7.38 -3.86 -7.12
CA TYR A 19 7.81 -5.24 -6.94
C TYR A 19 7.18 -6.17 -7.98
N LEU A 20 5.94 -5.95 -8.42
CA LEU A 20 5.33 -6.74 -9.48
C LEU A 20 6.12 -6.67 -10.80
N PHE A 21 6.64 -5.50 -11.17
CA PHE A 21 7.43 -5.32 -12.40
C PHE A 21 8.84 -5.93 -12.33
N VAL A 22 9.36 -6.16 -11.13
CA VAL A 22 10.69 -6.78 -10.95
C VAL A 22 10.54 -8.28 -10.70
N GLY A 23 9.63 -8.65 -9.81
CA GLY A 23 9.44 -10.01 -9.33
C GLY A 23 8.74 -10.93 -10.32
N VAL A 24 7.77 -10.44 -11.09
CA VAL A 24 7.10 -11.28 -12.10
C VAL A 24 8.06 -11.68 -13.22
N PRO A 25 8.81 -10.76 -13.87
CA PRO A 25 9.79 -11.17 -14.87
C PRO A 25 10.85 -12.11 -14.31
N PHE A 26 11.36 -11.85 -13.10
CA PHE A 26 12.31 -12.74 -12.44
C PHE A 26 11.75 -14.15 -12.22
N LEU A 27 10.50 -14.26 -11.73
CA LEU A 27 9.84 -15.55 -11.55
C LEU A 27 9.65 -16.27 -12.89
N LEU A 28 9.24 -15.55 -13.94
CA LEU A 28 9.02 -16.11 -15.27
C LEU A 28 10.31 -16.62 -15.91
N THR A 29 11.44 -15.92 -15.74
CA THR A 29 12.74 -16.40 -16.23
C THR A 29 13.18 -17.66 -15.52
N GLN A 30 12.96 -17.75 -14.20
CA GLN A 30 13.24 -18.96 -13.43
C GLN A 30 12.33 -20.14 -13.82
N LEU A 31 11.06 -19.86 -14.10
CA LEU A 31 10.11 -20.86 -14.56
C LEU A 31 10.51 -21.41 -15.94
N ALA A 32 10.87 -20.53 -16.88
CA ALA A 32 11.31 -20.91 -18.22
C ALA A 32 12.60 -21.74 -18.21
N THR A 33 13.57 -21.40 -17.34
CA THR A 33 14.79 -22.22 -17.15
C THR A 33 14.47 -23.58 -16.55
N ALA A 34 13.54 -23.68 -15.60
CA ALA A 34 13.14 -24.95 -15.00
C ALA A 34 12.48 -25.93 -16.00
N PHE A 35 11.83 -25.42 -17.05
CA PHE A 35 11.14 -26.23 -18.08
C PHE A 35 11.92 -26.44 -19.38
N GLY A 36 13.18 -25.99 -19.47
CA GLY A 36 14.11 -26.40 -20.54
C GLY A 36 14.32 -25.43 -21.70
N ASP A 37 13.66 -24.26 -21.71
CA ASP A 37 13.77 -23.26 -22.79
C ASP A 37 14.63 -22.03 -22.41
N GLY A 38 15.27 -22.02 -21.24
CA GLY A 38 15.87 -20.81 -20.65
C GLY A 38 17.34 -20.53 -21.01
N VAL A 39 17.63 -19.28 -21.39
CA VAL A 39 18.96 -18.70 -21.53
C VAL A 39 19.47 -18.26 -20.14
N ALA A 40 20.60 -18.87 -19.72
CA ALA A 40 21.37 -18.61 -18.49
C ALA A 40 20.73 -19.02 -17.15
N THR A 41 21.42 -19.90 -16.43
CA THR A 41 21.17 -20.22 -15.02
C THR A 41 21.53 -19.03 -14.15
N ILE A 42 20.55 -18.42 -13.48
CA ILE A 42 20.81 -17.40 -12.45
C ILE A 42 21.57 -18.06 -11.29
N PRO A 43 22.64 -17.44 -10.75
CA PRO A 43 23.37 -17.98 -9.60
C PRO A 43 22.44 -18.23 -8.40
N ASP A 44 22.63 -19.35 -7.69
CA ASP A 44 21.84 -19.72 -6.51
C ASP A 44 21.76 -18.62 -5.46
N SER A 45 22.84 -17.85 -5.31
CA SER A 45 22.89 -16.69 -4.40
C SER A 45 21.88 -15.60 -4.76
N THR A 46 21.73 -15.29 -6.04
CA THR A 46 20.75 -14.31 -6.54
C THR A 46 19.33 -14.78 -6.29
N PHE A 47 19.06 -16.08 -6.47
CA PHE A 47 17.76 -16.65 -6.15
C PHE A 47 17.45 -16.57 -4.65
N ALA A 48 18.42 -16.88 -3.79
CA ALA A 48 18.26 -16.75 -2.34
C ALA A 48 17.94 -15.31 -1.91
N TYR A 49 18.65 -14.31 -2.46
CA TYR A 49 18.33 -12.90 -2.20
C TYR A 49 16.92 -12.53 -2.66
N PHE A 50 16.50 -13.00 -3.83
CA PHE A 50 15.15 -12.78 -4.32
C PHE A 50 14.09 -13.34 -3.36
N ILE A 51 14.28 -14.56 -2.86
CA ILE A 51 13.35 -15.18 -1.89
C ILE A 51 13.24 -14.36 -0.61
N VAL A 52 14.36 -13.86 -0.09
CA VAL A 52 14.34 -12.98 1.11
C VAL A 52 13.53 -11.71 0.83
N ILE A 53 13.79 -11.03 -0.29
CA ILE A 53 13.06 -9.81 -0.68
C ILE A 53 11.57 -10.11 -0.90
N HIS A 54 11.24 -11.27 -1.48
CA HIS A 54 9.87 -11.71 -1.66
C HIS A 54 9.15 -11.88 -0.32
N ILE A 55 9.74 -12.61 0.62
CA ILE A 55 9.16 -12.83 1.96
C ILE A 55 8.95 -11.49 2.68
N VAL A 56 9.94 -10.60 2.65
CA VAL A 56 9.81 -9.26 3.23
C VAL A 56 8.66 -8.49 2.58
N THR A 57 8.51 -8.59 1.26
CA THR A 57 7.43 -7.92 0.53
C THR A 57 6.06 -8.50 0.89
N VAL A 58 5.94 -9.82 1.06
CA VAL A 58 4.69 -10.47 1.51
C VAL A 58 4.32 -10.01 2.92
N VAL A 59 5.27 -9.97 3.85
CA VAL A 59 5.03 -9.46 5.22
C VAL A 59 4.63 -7.98 5.18
N LEU A 60 5.30 -7.17 4.36
CA LEU A 60 4.96 -5.76 4.17
C LEU A 60 3.53 -5.61 3.63
N ILE A 61 3.13 -6.40 2.65
CA ILE A 61 1.77 -6.41 2.08
C ILE A 61 0.73 -6.65 3.18
N PHE A 62 0.92 -7.65 4.05
CA PHE A 62 0.00 -7.90 5.17
C PHE A 62 -0.02 -6.74 6.17
N ALA A 63 1.14 -6.19 6.51
CA ALA A 63 1.23 -5.03 7.39
C ALA A 63 0.50 -3.81 6.80
N GLN A 64 0.59 -3.60 5.49
CA GLN A 64 -0.11 -2.53 4.79
C GLN A 64 -1.62 -2.72 4.80
N ILE A 65 -2.13 -3.94 4.52
CA ILE A 65 -3.57 -4.22 4.59
C ILE A 65 -4.10 -3.84 5.97
N ILE A 66 -3.49 -4.34 7.03
CA ILE A 66 -3.91 -4.08 8.41
C ILE A 66 -3.86 -2.58 8.70
N TYR A 67 -2.74 -1.93 8.39
CA TYR A 67 -2.55 -0.50 8.64
C TYR A 67 -3.59 0.37 7.92
N TYR A 68 -3.85 0.10 6.64
CA TYR A 68 -4.78 0.90 5.85
C TYR A 68 -6.25 0.61 6.19
N ILE A 69 -6.61 -0.63 6.58
CA ILE A 69 -7.95 -0.94 7.11
C ILE A 69 -8.19 -0.18 8.42
N VAL A 70 -7.26 -0.25 9.38
CA VAL A 70 -7.38 0.48 10.65
C VAL A 70 -7.47 1.98 10.40
N LYS A 71 -6.73 2.50 9.43
CA LYS A 71 -6.79 3.91 9.07
C LYS A 71 -8.12 4.31 8.41
N ALA A 72 -8.69 3.44 7.57
CA ALA A 72 -10.02 3.64 7.00
C ALA A 72 -11.12 3.61 8.07
N ALA A 73 -10.98 2.73 9.06
CA ALA A 73 -11.92 2.63 10.17
C ALA A 73 -11.95 3.90 11.03
N ASN A 74 -10.76 4.44 11.33
CA ASN A 74 -10.58 5.64 12.15
C ASN A 74 -10.72 6.96 11.37
N ASN A 75 -11.08 6.92 10.08
CA ASN A 75 -11.27 8.13 9.29
C ASN A 75 -12.74 8.57 9.34
N ASP A 76 -13.04 9.57 10.17
CA ASP A 76 -14.41 10.09 10.34
C ASP A 76 -14.93 10.89 9.14
N ALA A 77 -14.04 11.31 8.23
CA ALA A 77 -14.44 11.99 6.99
C ALA A 77 -15.06 11.04 5.96
N ILE A 78 -14.92 9.71 6.14
CA ILE A 78 -15.50 8.71 5.26
C ILE A 78 -16.86 8.27 5.83
N GLU A 79 -17.93 8.48 5.07
CA GLU A 79 -19.27 7.96 5.41
C GLU A 79 -19.22 6.45 5.69
N HIS A 80 -20.00 5.99 6.67
CA HIS A 80 -19.99 4.59 7.13
C HIS A 80 -20.10 3.57 5.98
N ASN A 81 -21.01 3.79 5.03
CA ASN A 81 -21.21 2.91 3.88
C ASN A 81 -20.00 2.89 2.92
N LYS A 82 -19.26 4.01 2.83
CA LYS A 82 -18.03 4.11 2.02
C LYS A 82 -16.83 3.44 2.69
N LYS A 83 -16.82 3.31 4.03
CA LYS A 83 -15.75 2.58 4.75
C LYS A 83 -15.72 1.10 4.38
N ILE A 84 -16.89 0.47 4.22
CA ILE A 84 -16.98 -0.94 3.81
C ILE A 84 -16.35 -1.14 2.43
N ALA A 85 -16.64 -0.26 1.47
CA ALA A 85 -16.03 -0.30 0.15
C ALA A 85 -14.49 -0.17 0.23
N TRP A 86 -13.97 0.64 1.15
CA TRP A 86 -12.53 0.73 1.39
C TRP A 86 -11.95 -0.54 2.01
N TYR A 87 -12.62 -1.18 2.96
CA TYR A 87 -12.14 -2.44 3.53
C TYR A 87 -12.03 -3.52 2.46
N ILE A 88 -13.08 -3.69 1.65
CA ILE A 88 -13.11 -4.66 0.54
C ILE A 88 -12.04 -4.29 -0.49
N GLY A 89 -11.97 -3.02 -0.88
CA GLY A 89 -11.00 -2.52 -1.84
C GLY A 89 -9.56 -2.74 -1.39
N ILE A 90 -9.23 -2.43 -0.14
CA ILE A 90 -7.88 -2.62 0.41
C ILE A 90 -7.55 -4.11 0.53
N PHE A 91 -8.50 -4.94 0.96
CA PHE A 91 -8.27 -6.37 1.15
C PHE A 91 -8.12 -7.12 -0.18
N MET A 92 -9.02 -6.90 -1.15
CA MET A 92 -9.01 -7.59 -2.44
C MET A 92 -8.13 -6.92 -3.49
N GLY A 93 -8.20 -5.58 -3.55
CA GLY A 93 -7.55 -4.77 -4.58
C GLY A 93 -6.20 -4.19 -4.16
N ASN A 94 -5.73 -4.48 -2.94
CA ASN A 94 -4.47 -4.06 -2.29
C ASN A 94 -3.52 -3.23 -3.18
N ILE A 95 -2.92 -3.88 -4.17
CA ILE A 95 -1.87 -3.30 -5.05
C ILE A 95 -2.30 -1.99 -5.72
N PHE A 96 -3.60 -1.79 -5.96
CA PHE A 96 -4.19 -0.57 -6.49
C PHE A 96 -4.91 0.25 -5.42
N ALA A 97 -5.67 -0.42 -4.54
CA ALA A 97 -6.51 0.27 -3.56
C ALA A 97 -5.71 1.05 -2.52
N ILE A 98 -4.55 0.53 -2.08
CA ILE A 98 -3.71 1.18 -1.08
C ILE A 98 -3.07 2.48 -1.61
N PRO A 99 -2.45 2.51 -2.81
CA PRO A 99 -2.01 3.75 -3.44
C PRO A 99 -3.13 4.79 -3.60
N ILE A 100 -4.32 4.34 -4.02
CA ILE A 100 -5.47 5.24 -4.22
C ILE A 100 -5.95 5.79 -2.87
N TYR A 101 -6.07 4.94 -1.83
CA TYR A 101 -6.41 5.38 -0.47
C TYR A 101 -5.40 6.42 0.03
N TRP A 102 -4.10 6.13 -0.12
CA TRP A 102 -3.04 7.04 0.30
C TRP A 102 -3.17 8.40 -0.37
N TYR A 103 -3.37 8.44 -1.69
CA TYR A 103 -3.50 9.70 -2.41
C TYR A 103 -4.74 10.50 -1.98
N LEU A 104 -5.89 9.83 -1.86
CA LEU A 104 -7.16 10.50 -1.56
C LEU A 104 -7.28 10.94 -0.10
N HIS A 105 -6.84 10.11 0.84
CA HIS A 105 -7.12 10.31 2.27
C HIS A 105 -5.89 10.63 3.12
N ILE A 106 -4.68 10.57 2.58
CA ILE A 106 -3.45 10.88 3.33
C ILE A 106 -2.71 12.03 2.67
N TRP A 107 -2.53 11.99 1.35
CA TRP A 107 -1.84 13.05 0.63
C TRP A 107 -2.69 14.32 0.61
N LYS A 108 -3.95 14.22 0.17
CA LYS A 108 -4.92 15.31 0.04
C LYS A 108 -5.60 15.77 1.34
N GLU A 109 -5.29 15.17 2.49
CA GLU A 109 -5.72 15.74 3.78
C GLU A 109 -5.19 17.16 3.92
N ASP A 110 -6.07 18.15 3.74
CA ASP A 110 -5.80 19.56 3.94
C ASP A 110 -5.62 19.85 5.43
N PRO A 111 -4.58 20.60 5.83
CA PRO A 111 -4.39 21.00 7.23
C PRO A 111 -5.57 21.79 7.83
N GLN A 112 -6.46 22.34 6.99
CA GLN A 112 -7.57 23.21 7.40
C GLN A 112 -8.89 22.49 7.70
N GLN A 113 -9.02 21.18 7.44
CA GLN A 113 -10.23 20.41 7.77
C GLN A 113 -10.24 19.88 9.21
N THR A 114 -9.59 20.59 10.14
CA THR A 114 -9.96 20.44 11.56
C THR A 114 -11.33 21.13 11.67
N PRO A 115 -12.41 20.46 12.11
CA PRO A 115 -13.68 21.13 12.32
C PRO A 115 -13.42 22.31 13.24
N GLN A 116 -13.52 23.54 12.70
CA GLN A 116 -13.53 24.73 13.53
C GLN A 116 -14.70 24.53 14.49
N SER A 117 -14.37 24.32 15.77
CA SER A 117 -15.35 24.31 16.85
C SER A 117 -16.30 25.49 16.60
N PRO A 118 -17.63 25.29 16.55
CA PRO A 118 -18.55 26.40 16.38
C PRO A 118 -18.22 27.44 17.44
N ALA A 119 -17.99 28.67 16.98
CA ALA A 119 -17.72 29.81 17.85
C ALA A 119 -18.77 29.82 18.97
N PRO A 120 -18.37 30.09 20.23
CA PRO A 120 -19.33 30.19 21.32
C PRO A 120 -20.39 31.23 20.90
N THR A 121 -21.62 30.77 20.80
CA THR A 121 -22.78 31.64 20.61
C THR A 121 -22.89 32.45 21.90
N THR A 122 -22.30 33.63 21.90
CA THR A 122 -22.54 34.64 22.94
C THR A 122 -24.00 35.05 22.82
N LYS A 123 -24.85 34.41 23.62
CA LYS A 123 -26.15 34.94 24.01
C LYS A 123 -25.93 35.82 25.24
N ALA A 124 -25.96 37.14 25.05
CA ALA A 124 -26.49 38.14 25.96
C ALA A 124 -26.26 39.52 25.35
#